data_AF-A0AAE0AA04-F1
#
_entry.id   AF-A0AAE0AA04-F1
#
_cell.length_a   1.000
_cell.length_b   1.000
_cell.length_c   1.000
_cell.angle_alpha   90.00
_cell.angle_beta   90.00
_cell.angle_gamma   90.00
#
_symmetry.space_group_name_H-M   'P 1'
#
loop_
_entity.id
_entity.type
_entity.pdbx_description
1 polymer ?
#
loop_
_entity_poly.entity_id
_entity_poly.type
_entity_poly.pdbx_seq_one_letter_code
_entity_poly.pdbx_strand_id
1 'polypeptide(L)'
;MSETSFLKNITLQALIIFLASKVSRIYKALTVQKFNVTQISSNSEESAKEKEKEKVEEEEEERRMAREDDELQIRKELEDCVARNALLEKENSELRQEVARLRTQVSSLKAHDNERKSMLWKKLQQPDFVKIPDKNPDGGSLCLKQRLQESEVGKERSIKVPKPPPPRPGSIKVPPPTPPSPTTPPKLAPPPPPFPSRFLAGTKSVRRVPEVVELYRSLTRKDAQIGSRTNSAATTPALAFTRNMIGEIENRSTYVLAIKSDVKNQKEFINFLIKEVESAAFSDISEVEAFVKWLDQELSSLVDERAVLKHFQNWPERKVDALREAACNYRDLKGLEFEVLGFQDNQKEGSVQATRKMQALQDRLEQSVNGIERMRESTGKRYRDFQIPWEWMLDTGLIGQMKLSSLRLAKEYMRRVTKELQSNESSREENLLLQGVRFAYRVHQFAGGFDGESIQAFEELKKIGCC
;
A
#
# COMPACT_ATOMS: atom_id res chain seq x y z
N MET A 1 29.69 -112.97 -37.38
CA MET A 1 29.52 -111.54 -37.05
C MET A 1 30.52 -110.76 -37.90
N SER A 2 30.05 -109.91 -38.80
CA SER A 2 30.86 -109.30 -39.87
C SER A 2 31.60 -108.04 -39.39
N GLU A 3 32.91 -107.97 -39.61
CA GLU A 3 33.78 -106.83 -39.25
C GLU A 3 33.27 -105.45 -39.72
N THR A 4 32.47 -105.41 -40.79
CA THR A 4 31.88 -104.19 -41.35
C THR A 4 30.87 -103.50 -40.43
N SER A 5 30.16 -104.22 -39.55
CA SER A 5 29.24 -103.60 -38.59
C SER A 5 29.98 -103.00 -37.39
N PHE A 6 31.15 -103.54 -37.06
CA PHE A 6 31.97 -103.08 -35.95
C PHE A 6 32.67 -101.75 -36.29
N LEU A 7 33.29 -101.64 -37.49
CA LEU A 7 33.90 -100.38 -37.95
C LEU A 7 32.87 -99.23 -38.10
N LYS A 8 31.65 -99.53 -38.58
CA LYS A 8 30.57 -98.55 -38.70
C LYS A 8 30.11 -98.03 -37.32
N ASN A 9 30.08 -98.90 -36.31
CA ASN A 9 29.73 -98.51 -34.95
C ASN A 9 30.81 -97.59 -34.33
N ILE A 10 32.09 -97.92 -34.53
CA ILE A 10 33.22 -97.10 -34.05
C ILE A 10 33.23 -95.71 -34.72
N THR A 11 33.01 -95.63 -36.03
CA THR A 11 32.94 -94.35 -36.75
C THR A 11 31.74 -93.50 -36.34
N LEU A 12 30.58 -94.11 -36.11
CA LEU A 12 29.40 -93.41 -35.59
C LEU A 12 29.65 -92.88 -34.17
N GLN A 13 30.23 -93.69 -33.28
CA GLN A 13 30.64 -93.29 -31.92
C GLN A 13 31.63 -92.13 -31.95
N ALA A 14 32.66 -92.19 -32.80
CA ALA A 14 33.64 -91.12 -32.95
C ALA A 14 33.01 -89.80 -33.45
N LEU A 15 32.04 -89.89 -34.37
CA LEU A 15 31.33 -88.73 -34.90
C LEU A 15 30.38 -88.11 -33.86
N ILE A 16 29.71 -88.93 -33.05
CA ILE A 16 28.90 -88.47 -31.92
C ILE A 16 29.77 -87.74 -30.88
N ILE A 17 30.92 -88.31 -30.50
CA ILE A 17 31.85 -87.69 -29.55
C ILE A 17 32.38 -86.36 -30.12
N PHE A 18 32.72 -86.32 -31.42
CA PHE A 18 33.18 -85.11 -32.08
C PHE A 18 32.11 -84.01 -32.11
N LEU A 19 30.86 -84.36 -32.46
CA LEU A 19 29.74 -83.42 -32.45
C LEU A 19 29.41 -82.93 -31.03
N ALA A 20 29.38 -83.83 -30.04
CA ALA A 20 29.17 -83.48 -28.63
C ALA A 20 30.25 -82.52 -28.11
N SER A 21 31.52 -82.75 -28.47
CA SER A 21 32.64 -81.87 -28.14
C SER A 21 32.50 -80.49 -28.79
N LYS A 22 32.09 -80.44 -30.06
CA LYS A 22 31.87 -79.19 -30.79
C LYS A 22 30.70 -78.38 -30.21
N VAL A 23 29.59 -79.05 -29.89
CA VAL A 23 28.41 -78.45 -29.23
C VAL A 23 28.79 -77.94 -27.84
N SER A 24 29.56 -78.70 -27.06
CA SER A 24 30.04 -78.27 -25.74
C SER A 24 30.92 -77.02 -25.83
N ARG A 25 31.82 -76.93 -26.81
CA ARG A 25 32.65 -75.74 -27.04
C ARG A 25 31.82 -74.52 -27.43
N ILE A 26 30.85 -74.68 -28.32
CA ILE A 26 29.93 -73.59 -28.71
C ILE A 26 29.11 -73.13 -27.50
N TYR A 27 28.56 -74.07 -26.72
CA TYR A 27 27.78 -73.74 -25.53
C TYR A 27 28.60 -72.99 -24.48
N LYS A 28 29.85 -73.41 -24.23
CA LYS A 28 30.79 -72.70 -23.35
C LYS A 28 31.10 -71.29 -23.87
N ALA A 29 31.40 -71.14 -25.17
CA ALA A 29 31.68 -69.84 -25.77
C ALA A 29 30.48 -68.89 -25.65
N LEU A 30 29.27 -69.38 -25.89
CA LEU A 30 28.03 -68.59 -25.81
C LEU A 30 27.70 -68.19 -24.37
N THR A 31 28.01 -69.05 -23.40
CA THR A 31 27.85 -68.76 -21.97
C THR A 31 28.82 -67.68 -21.51
N VAL A 32 30.09 -67.76 -21.91
CA VAL A 32 31.11 -66.74 -21.61
C VAL A 32 30.75 -65.41 -22.26
N GLN A 33 30.29 -65.42 -23.51
CA GLN A 33 29.87 -64.20 -24.20
C GLN A 33 28.66 -63.54 -23.51
N LYS A 34 27.65 -64.33 -23.12
CA LYS A 34 26.51 -63.82 -22.35
C LYS A 34 26.95 -63.21 -21.02
N PHE A 35 27.83 -63.89 -20.28
CA PHE A 35 28.34 -63.37 -19.01
C PHE A 35 29.10 -62.04 -19.18
N ASN A 36 29.95 -61.94 -20.19
CA ASN A 36 30.69 -60.70 -20.47
C ASN A 36 29.76 -59.54 -20.86
N VAL A 37 28.74 -59.78 -21.67
CA VAL A 37 27.76 -58.75 -22.04
C VAL A 37 26.96 -58.29 -20.82
N THR A 38 26.53 -59.22 -19.97
CA THR A 38 25.83 -58.87 -18.71
C THR A 38 26.71 -58.05 -17.78
N GLN A 39 27.99 -58.39 -17.63
CA GLN A 39 28.96 -57.63 -16.81
C GLN A 39 29.22 -56.22 -17.35
N ILE A 40 29.34 -56.05 -18.68
CA ILE A 40 29.53 -54.73 -19.28
C ILE A 40 28.26 -53.87 -19.09
N SER A 41 27.08 -54.47 -19.23
CA SER A 41 25.80 -53.77 -19.02
C SER A 41 25.61 -53.34 -17.57
N SER A 42 25.93 -54.21 -16.59
CA SER A 42 25.83 -53.88 -15.17
C SER A 42 26.81 -52.76 -14.78
N ASN A 43 28.05 -52.81 -15.24
CA ASN A 43 29.05 -51.79 -14.92
C ASN A 43 28.71 -50.43 -15.57
N SER A 44 28.12 -50.44 -16.76
CA SER A 44 27.66 -49.21 -17.42
C SER A 44 26.48 -48.57 -16.68
N GLU A 45 25.53 -49.37 -16.17
CA GLU A 45 24.41 -48.87 -15.38
C GLU A 45 24.85 -48.34 -14.01
N GLU A 46 25.83 -48.99 -13.38
CA GLU A 46 26.37 -48.57 -12.09
C GLU A 46 27.14 -47.25 -12.21
N SER A 47 27.98 -47.10 -13.24
CA SER A 47 28.69 -45.85 -13.52
C SER A 47 27.75 -44.69 -13.88
N ALA A 48 26.64 -44.96 -14.56
CA ALA A 48 25.63 -43.94 -14.86
C ALA A 48 24.91 -43.46 -13.59
N LYS A 49 24.54 -44.39 -12.70
CA LYS A 49 23.91 -44.08 -11.41
C LYS A 49 24.84 -43.30 -10.48
N GLU A 50 26.13 -43.62 -10.48
CA GLU A 50 27.12 -42.91 -9.67
C GLU A 50 27.28 -41.45 -10.13
N LYS A 51 27.36 -41.21 -11.45
CA LYS A 51 27.39 -39.85 -12.01
C LYS A 51 26.12 -39.05 -11.77
N GLU A 52 24.96 -39.70 -11.83
CA GLU A 52 23.69 -39.04 -11.52
C GLU A 52 23.60 -38.67 -10.04
N LYS A 53 24.10 -39.54 -9.15
CA LYS A 53 24.17 -39.26 -7.71
C LYS A 53 25.11 -38.09 -7.39
N GLU A 54 26.30 -38.05 -8.00
CA GLU A 54 27.26 -36.95 -7.82
C GLU A 54 26.68 -35.62 -8.30
N LYS A 55 26.00 -35.61 -9.46
CA LYS A 55 25.34 -34.40 -9.98
C LYS A 55 24.21 -33.90 -9.07
N VAL A 56 23.43 -34.81 -8.48
CA VAL A 56 22.36 -34.43 -7.54
C VAL A 56 22.93 -33.88 -6.24
N GLU A 57 24.06 -34.43 -5.76
CA GLU A 57 24.74 -33.95 -4.57
C GLU A 57 25.32 -32.54 -4.75
N GLU A 58 25.96 -32.27 -5.89
CA GLU A 58 26.47 -30.94 -6.26
C GLU A 58 25.34 -29.90 -6.37
N GLU A 59 24.22 -30.26 -7.01
CA GLU A 59 23.06 -29.36 -7.13
C GLU A 59 22.37 -29.12 -5.76
N GLU A 60 22.38 -30.12 -4.86
CA GLU A 60 21.87 -29.94 -3.50
C GLU A 60 22.78 -29.01 -2.67
N GLU A 61 24.10 -29.11 -2.84
CA GLU A 61 25.09 -28.26 -2.16
C GLU A 61 25.02 -26.80 -2.66
N GLU A 62 24.87 -26.56 -3.96
CA GLU A 62 24.65 -25.22 -4.52
C GLU A 62 23.35 -24.60 -3.97
N ARG A 63 22.26 -25.38 -3.91
CA ARG A 63 21.01 -24.93 -3.29
C ARG A 63 21.14 -24.69 -1.78
N ARG A 64 22.03 -25.40 -1.07
CA ARG A 64 22.31 -25.14 0.35
C ARG A 64 23.05 -23.83 0.52
N MET A 65 24.09 -23.59 -0.28
CA MET A 65 24.86 -22.35 -0.26
C MET A 65 23.99 -21.14 -0.57
N ALA A 66 23.12 -21.23 -1.58
CA ALA A 66 22.18 -20.15 -1.91
C ALA A 66 21.20 -19.84 -0.75
N ARG A 67 20.73 -20.88 -0.04
CA ARG A 67 19.88 -20.70 1.15
C ARG A 67 20.63 -20.04 2.31
N GLU A 68 21.89 -20.39 2.51
CA GLU A 68 22.73 -19.78 3.54
C GLU A 68 23.02 -18.30 3.24
N ASP A 69 23.28 -17.95 1.98
CA ASP A 69 23.44 -16.55 1.55
C ASP A 69 22.16 -15.73 1.75
N ASP A 70 20.99 -16.27 1.38
CA ASP A 70 19.69 -15.64 1.64
C ASP A 70 19.45 -15.46 3.15
N GLU A 71 19.80 -16.46 3.97
CA GLU A 71 19.66 -16.38 5.42
C GLU A 71 20.59 -15.30 6.01
N LEU A 72 21.84 -15.21 5.53
CA LEU A 72 22.79 -14.17 5.94
C LEU A 72 22.29 -12.77 5.57
N GLN A 73 21.73 -12.61 4.36
CA GLN A 73 21.15 -11.34 3.92
C GLN A 73 19.96 -10.94 4.79
N ILE A 74 19.03 -11.86 5.08
CA ILE A 74 17.88 -11.60 5.96
C ILE A 74 18.33 -11.24 7.38
N ARG A 75 19.34 -11.94 7.92
CA ARG A 75 19.90 -11.62 9.24
C ARG A 75 20.48 -10.21 9.30
N LYS A 76 21.20 -9.80 8.26
CA LYS A 76 21.76 -8.44 8.15
C LYS A 76 20.66 -7.38 8.06
N GLU A 77 19.64 -7.61 7.23
CA GLU A 77 18.50 -6.69 7.13
C GLU A 77 17.71 -6.59 8.43
N LEU A 78 17.58 -7.70 9.17
CA LEU A 78 16.97 -7.73 10.49
C LEU A 78 17.80 -6.91 11.50
N GLU A 79 19.12 -7.05 11.50
CA GLU A 79 20.02 -6.29 12.36
C GLU A 79 19.94 -4.78 12.09
N ASP A 80 19.96 -4.38 10.81
CA ASP A 80 19.78 -2.98 10.39
C ASP A 80 18.39 -2.44 10.81
N CYS A 81 17.35 -3.27 10.72
CA CYS A 81 16.00 -2.92 11.14
C CYS A 81 15.91 -2.74 12.67
N VAL A 82 16.53 -3.63 13.45
CA VAL A 82 16.60 -3.54 14.91
C VAL A 82 17.36 -2.29 15.34
N ALA A 83 18.49 -1.98 14.71
CA ALA A 83 19.26 -0.76 14.98
C ALA A 83 18.43 0.52 14.73
N ARG A 84 17.67 0.54 13.63
CA ARG A 84 16.76 1.65 13.31
C ARG A 84 15.65 1.80 14.35
N ASN A 85 15.05 0.69 14.79
CA ASN A 85 14.04 0.70 15.84
C ASN A 85 14.59 1.23 17.17
N ALA A 86 15.81 0.82 17.56
CA ALA A 86 16.45 1.33 18.77
C ALA A 86 16.66 2.85 18.73
N LEU A 87 17.03 3.41 17.58
CA LEU A 87 17.14 4.87 17.40
C LEU A 87 15.78 5.57 17.52
N LEU A 88 14.74 5.02 16.90
CA LEU A 88 13.37 5.56 16.98
C LEU A 88 12.79 5.47 18.40
N GLU A 89 13.11 4.42 19.15
CA GLU A 89 12.72 4.28 20.56
C GLU A 89 13.41 5.35 21.43
N LYS A 90 14.70 5.62 21.17
CA LYS A 90 15.44 6.69 21.83
C LYS A 90 14.80 8.05 21.53
N GLU A 91 14.54 8.37 20.27
CA GLU A 91 13.89 9.64 19.88
C GLU A 91 12.50 9.76 20.52
N ASN A 92 11.70 8.70 20.51
CA ASN A 92 10.41 8.67 21.20
C ASN A 92 10.54 8.93 22.71
N SER A 93 11.57 8.38 23.35
CA SER A 93 11.82 8.62 24.78
C SER A 93 12.17 10.08 25.07
N GLU A 94 12.99 10.71 24.21
CA GLU A 94 13.37 12.11 24.30
C GLU A 94 12.15 13.02 24.09
N LEU A 95 11.33 12.73 23.07
CA LEU A 95 10.08 13.46 22.83
C LEU A 95 9.10 13.34 24.01
N ARG A 96 9.01 12.15 24.63
CA ARG A 96 8.17 11.96 25.83
C ARG A 96 8.68 12.78 27.01
N GLN A 97 9.99 12.86 27.21
CA GLN A 97 10.59 13.70 28.26
C GLN A 97 10.33 15.18 27.98
N GLU A 98 10.46 15.63 26.73
CA GLU A 98 10.20 17.01 26.35
C GLU A 98 8.72 17.39 26.52
N VAL A 99 7.81 16.49 26.13
CA VAL A 99 6.37 16.67 26.40
C VAL A 99 6.09 16.75 27.90
N ALA A 100 6.74 15.94 28.73
CA ALA A 100 6.59 16.01 30.19
C ALA A 100 7.12 17.33 30.76
N ARG A 101 8.27 17.81 30.26
CA ARG A 101 8.86 19.10 30.63
C ARG A 101 7.94 20.26 30.26
N LEU A 102 7.43 20.28 29.03
CA LEU A 102 6.50 21.29 28.54
C LEU A 102 5.17 21.26 29.31
N ARG A 103 4.65 20.08 29.66
CA ARG A 103 3.45 19.94 30.50
C ARG A 103 3.66 20.55 31.90
N THR A 104 4.81 20.32 32.51
CA THR A 104 5.16 20.94 33.80
C THR A 104 5.25 22.46 33.68
N GLN A 105 5.89 22.96 32.61
CA GLN A 105 6.00 24.40 32.34
C GLN A 105 4.62 25.05 32.15
N VAL A 106 3.73 24.43 31.36
CA VAL A 106 2.35 24.89 31.16
C VAL A 106 1.57 24.88 32.47
N SER A 107 1.77 23.86 33.30
CA SER A 107 1.09 23.76 34.61
C SER A 107 1.55 24.87 35.57
N SER A 108 2.85 25.17 35.60
CA SER A 108 3.41 26.28 36.38
C SER A 108 2.90 27.65 35.90
N LEU A 109 2.91 27.88 34.58
CA LEU A 109 2.38 29.11 33.99
C LEU A 109 0.88 29.29 34.31
N LYS A 110 0.11 28.20 34.25
CA LYS A 110 -1.32 28.21 34.60
C LYS A 110 -1.54 28.50 36.08
N ALA A 111 -0.71 27.96 36.98
CA ALA A 111 -0.77 28.26 38.40
C ALA A 111 -0.47 29.75 38.67
N HIS A 112 0.56 30.29 38.02
CA HIS A 112 0.94 31.69 38.13
C HIS A 112 -0.14 32.64 37.57
N ASP A 113 -0.81 32.27 36.48
CA ASP A 113 -1.93 33.02 35.93
C ASP A 113 -3.15 33.00 36.86
N ASN A 114 -3.45 31.84 37.47
CA ASN A 114 -4.49 31.71 38.48
C ASN A 114 -4.19 32.56 39.73
N GLU A 115 -2.94 32.61 40.18
CA GLU A 115 -2.51 33.44 41.31
C GLU A 115 -2.65 34.94 41.00
N ARG A 116 -2.21 35.38 39.82
CA ARG A 116 -2.42 36.76 39.35
C ARG A 116 -3.90 37.14 39.30
N LYS A 117 -4.75 36.24 38.76
CA LYS A 117 -6.20 36.43 38.76
C LYS A 117 -6.74 36.54 40.17
N SER A 118 -6.34 35.65 41.08
CA SER A 118 -6.75 35.67 42.49
C SER A 118 -6.35 36.98 43.20
N MET A 119 -5.14 37.49 42.95
CA MET A 119 -4.69 38.78 43.48
C MET A 119 -5.48 39.97 42.93
N LEU A 120 -5.82 39.96 41.64
CA LEU A 120 -6.68 40.98 41.02
C LEU A 120 -8.11 40.94 41.59
N TRP A 121 -8.67 39.75 41.77
CA TRP A 121 -9.98 39.57 42.40
C TRP A 121 -9.99 40.04 43.86
N LYS A 122 -8.90 39.78 44.63
CA LYS A 122 -8.73 40.32 45.99
C LYS A 122 -8.62 41.85 46.01
N LYS A 123 -7.93 42.46 45.04
CA LYS A 123 -7.82 43.93 44.92
C LYS A 123 -9.15 44.59 44.57
N LEU A 124 -10.01 43.92 43.80
CA LEU A 124 -11.33 44.44 43.43
C LEU A 124 -12.35 44.41 44.59
N GLN A 125 -12.07 43.67 45.66
CA GLN A 125 -12.94 43.54 46.83
C GLN A 125 -12.58 44.49 48.00
N GLN A 126 -11.56 45.33 47.90
CA GLN A 126 -11.27 46.35 48.91
C GLN A 126 -11.82 47.71 48.46
N PRO A 127 -12.70 48.37 49.25
CA PRO A 127 -12.98 49.78 49.03
C PRO A 127 -12.01 50.60 49.88
N ASP A 128 -11.20 51.46 49.24
CA ASP A 128 -10.96 52.82 49.74
C ASP A 128 -10.11 53.67 48.78
N PHE A 129 -10.33 54.98 48.91
CA PHE A 129 -10.19 56.04 47.93
C PHE A 129 -8.87 56.82 48.08
N VAL A 130 -8.29 57.25 46.95
CA VAL A 130 -7.50 58.48 46.68
C VAL A 130 -6.15 58.72 47.37
N LYS A 131 -5.11 58.94 46.55
CA LYS A 131 -4.32 60.19 46.45
C LYS A 131 -3.26 60.11 45.34
N ILE A 132 -3.33 61.06 44.41
CA ILE A 132 -2.21 61.49 43.55
C ILE A 132 -1.27 62.32 44.43
N PRO A 133 0.05 62.19 44.26
CA PRO A 133 0.83 63.40 43.99
C PRO A 133 1.88 63.23 42.88
N ASP A 134 2.06 64.32 42.15
CA ASP A 134 3.15 64.63 41.22
C ASP A 134 4.55 64.28 41.76
N LYS A 135 5.43 63.89 40.84
CA LYS A 135 6.79 64.48 40.67
C LYS A 135 7.55 63.83 39.50
N ASN A 136 7.91 64.66 38.53
CA ASN A 136 9.08 64.48 37.64
C ASN A 136 10.37 64.55 38.49
N PRO A 137 11.49 63.91 38.10
CA PRO A 137 12.38 64.54 37.10
C PRO A 137 13.17 63.61 36.16
N ASP A 138 13.45 64.17 34.98
CA ASP A 138 14.72 64.27 34.21
C ASP A 138 15.86 63.23 34.39
N GLY A 139 16.55 62.94 33.28
CA GLY A 139 17.84 62.22 33.28
C GLY A 139 18.08 61.40 32.01
N GLY A 140 18.79 61.99 31.03
CA GLY A 140 19.06 61.39 29.72
C GLY A 140 20.13 60.28 29.68
N SER A 141 20.42 59.82 28.47
CA SER A 141 21.78 59.47 27.97
C SER A 141 21.71 58.64 26.67
N LEU A 142 22.20 59.25 25.60
CA LEU A 142 23.06 58.73 24.52
C LEU A 142 22.85 57.31 23.92
N CYS A 143 22.55 57.32 22.62
CA CYS A 143 23.37 56.79 21.50
C CYS A 143 23.95 55.37 21.60
N LEU A 144 23.57 54.48 20.67
CA LEU A 144 24.51 53.96 19.67
C LEU A 144 23.79 53.35 18.46
N LYS A 145 24.12 53.87 17.27
CA LYS A 145 23.97 53.17 15.98
C LYS A 145 24.99 52.04 15.93
N GLN A 146 24.62 50.89 15.37
CA GLN A 146 25.52 50.22 14.43
C GLN A 146 24.73 49.45 13.38
N ARG A 147 25.16 49.63 12.12
CA ARG A 147 24.59 49.08 10.88
C ARG A 147 25.53 47.99 10.34
N LEU A 148 25.04 47.27 9.31
CA LEU A 148 25.69 46.27 8.42
C LEU A 148 25.60 44.82 8.91
N GLN A 149 25.33 43.79 8.09
CA GLN A 149 25.09 43.66 6.64
C GLN A 149 24.54 42.24 6.40
N GLU A 150 23.50 42.10 5.58
CA GLU A 150 23.05 40.82 5.00
C GLU A 150 24.04 40.33 3.94
N SER A 151 24.26 39.01 3.89
CA SER A 151 24.87 38.32 2.75
C SER A 151 23.89 37.26 2.23
N GLU A 152 23.44 37.48 1.01
CA GLU A 152 22.68 36.57 0.16
C GLU A 152 23.57 35.43 -0.36
N VAL A 153 23.11 34.18 -0.21
CA VAL A 153 23.59 33.04 -0.99
C VAL A 153 22.38 32.24 -1.47
N GLY A 154 21.91 32.56 -2.68
CA GLY A 154 20.93 31.77 -3.42
C GLY A 154 21.62 30.66 -4.22
N LYS A 155 21.25 29.41 -3.95
CA LYS A 155 21.57 28.26 -4.82
C LYS A 155 20.52 28.17 -5.93
N GLU A 156 20.91 28.53 -7.14
CA GLU A 156 20.10 28.40 -8.35
C GLU A 156 20.00 26.93 -8.77
N ARG A 157 18.78 26.39 -8.85
CA ARG A 157 18.50 25.02 -9.35
C ARG A 157 18.27 25.06 -10.86
N SER A 158 18.98 24.21 -11.59
CA SER A 158 19.05 24.20 -13.06
C SER A 158 17.76 23.72 -13.74
N ILE A 159 17.46 24.33 -14.89
CA ILE A 159 16.37 24.01 -15.83
C ILE A 159 16.58 22.59 -16.39
N LYS A 160 15.53 21.75 -16.37
CA LYS A 160 15.57 20.39 -16.95
C LYS A 160 14.76 20.28 -18.25
N VAL A 161 15.28 19.46 -19.16
CA VAL A 161 14.62 19.06 -20.42
C VAL A 161 13.69 17.86 -20.15
N PRO A 162 12.45 17.83 -20.68
CA PRO A 162 11.49 16.76 -20.40
C PRO A 162 11.95 15.40 -20.95
N LYS A 163 11.69 14.33 -20.20
CA LYS A 163 11.82 12.95 -20.71
C LYS A 163 10.49 12.51 -21.31
N PRO A 164 10.49 11.85 -22.49
CA PRO A 164 9.25 11.37 -23.11
C PRO A 164 8.58 10.27 -22.26
N PRO A 165 7.25 10.16 -22.29
CA PRO A 165 6.52 9.06 -21.64
C PRO A 165 6.88 7.70 -22.26
N PRO A 166 6.64 6.58 -21.56
CA PRO A 166 6.93 5.24 -22.06
C PRO A 166 6.24 4.95 -23.41
N PRO A 167 6.91 4.24 -24.35
CA PRO A 167 6.40 4.03 -25.71
C PRO A 167 5.12 3.17 -25.76
N ARG A 168 4.16 3.59 -26.58
CA ARG A 168 2.82 2.98 -26.78
C ARG A 168 2.80 1.95 -27.94
N PRO A 169 2.14 0.79 -27.82
CA PRO A 169 1.76 -0.05 -28.96
C PRO A 169 0.64 0.61 -29.80
N GLY A 170 0.70 0.46 -31.13
CA GLY A 170 -0.02 1.30 -32.10
C GLY A 170 -1.56 1.25 -32.09
N SER A 171 -2.19 2.38 -32.44
CA SER A 171 -3.64 2.54 -32.58
C SER A 171 -4.02 3.07 -33.98
N ILE A 172 -5.03 2.41 -34.57
CA ILE A 172 -5.65 2.69 -35.87
C ILE A 172 -6.73 3.77 -35.67
N LYS A 173 -6.71 4.82 -36.51
CA LYS A 173 -7.63 5.96 -36.46
C LYS A 173 -8.95 5.68 -37.21
N VAL A 174 -10.08 6.08 -36.63
CA VAL A 174 -11.40 6.24 -37.29
C VAL A 174 -11.98 7.63 -36.90
N PRO A 175 -12.61 8.40 -37.81
CA PRO A 175 -12.96 9.82 -37.61
C PRO A 175 -14.37 10.04 -36.99
N PRO A 176 -14.69 11.27 -36.50
CA PRO A 176 -15.96 11.61 -35.84
C PRO A 176 -16.99 12.28 -36.78
N PRO A 177 -18.30 12.31 -36.43
CA PRO A 177 -19.28 13.17 -37.09
C PRO A 177 -19.52 14.52 -36.36
N THR A 178 -20.04 15.46 -37.15
CA THR A 178 -20.20 16.92 -37.01
C THR A 178 -21.45 17.42 -36.24
N PRO A 179 -21.56 18.75 -35.93
CA PRO A 179 -22.47 19.32 -34.93
C PRO A 179 -23.73 20.00 -35.51
N PRO A 180 -24.68 20.46 -34.68
CA PRO A 180 -25.51 21.62 -35.00
C PRO A 180 -25.40 22.78 -33.98
N SER A 181 -25.65 24.00 -34.48
CA SER A 181 -25.53 25.31 -33.83
C SER A 181 -26.93 25.98 -33.63
N PRO A 182 -27.07 27.30 -33.36
CA PRO A 182 -27.34 27.90 -32.05
C PRO A 182 -28.72 28.59 -31.93
N THR A 183 -29.22 28.84 -30.70
CA THR A 183 -30.26 29.88 -30.46
C THR A 183 -30.13 30.49 -29.05
N THR A 184 -30.49 31.79 -28.99
CA THR A 184 -30.24 32.88 -28.04
C THR A 184 -31.08 32.89 -26.72
N PRO A 185 -30.78 33.80 -25.73
CA PRO A 185 -31.32 33.85 -24.34
C PRO A 185 -32.68 34.60 -24.26
N PRO A 186 -33.39 34.85 -23.10
CA PRO A 186 -32.94 34.98 -21.69
C PRO A 186 -33.93 34.53 -20.55
N LYS A 187 -33.45 34.51 -19.29
CA LYS A 187 -34.04 35.22 -18.11
C LYS A 187 -33.36 34.80 -16.79
N LEU A 188 -33.00 35.81 -15.99
CA LEU A 188 -32.51 35.71 -14.62
C LEU A 188 -33.65 35.26 -13.69
N ALA A 189 -33.42 34.19 -12.92
CA ALA A 189 -34.26 33.78 -11.79
C ALA A 189 -33.64 34.26 -10.47
N PRO A 190 -34.46 34.66 -9.48
CA PRO A 190 -33.99 35.19 -8.19
C PRO A 190 -33.39 34.08 -7.30
N PRO A 191 -32.57 34.45 -6.29
CA PRO A 191 -31.89 33.49 -5.43
C PRO A 191 -32.88 32.68 -4.57
N PRO A 192 -32.60 31.39 -4.31
CA PRO A 192 -33.48 30.52 -3.52
C PRO A 192 -33.46 30.89 -2.03
N PRO A 193 -34.63 30.83 -1.34
CA PRO A 193 -34.73 31.00 0.09
C PRO A 193 -34.14 29.81 0.88
N PRO A 194 -33.63 30.03 2.11
CA PRO A 194 -33.00 29.00 2.92
C PRO A 194 -34.01 27.98 3.47
N PHE A 195 -33.64 26.69 3.40
CA PHE A 195 -34.43 25.56 3.88
C PHE A 195 -34.60 25.55 5.41
N PRO A 196 -35.81 25.25 5.94
CA PRO A 196 -36.03 24.96 7.35
C PRO A 196 -35.60 23.52 7.69
N SER A 197 -34.66 23.39 8.63
CA SER A 197 -34.30 22.11 9.24
C SER A 197 -35.09 21.90 10.54
N ARG A 198 -35.75 20.73 10.67
CA ARG A 198 -36.22 19.99 11.88
C ARG A 198 -37.37 19.05 11.46
N PHE A 199 -37.47 17.75 11.75
CA PHE A 199 -36.80 16.75 12.60
C PHE A 199 -37.17 15.33 12.09
N LEU A 200 -36.43 14.28 12.52
CA LEU A 200 -36.89 12.97 13.06
C LEU A 200 -35.63 12.06 13.17
N ALA A 201 -35.01 11.87 14.35
CA ALA A 201 -35.34 10.97 15.47
C ALA A 201 -34.44 9.71 15.45
N GLY A 202 -33.54 9.55 16.45
CA GLY A 202 -32.70 8.35 16.57
C GLY A 202 -31.54 8.42 17.59
N THR A 203 -31.87 8.51 18.89
CA THR A 203 -31.05 8.14 20.07
C THR A 203 -29.78 8.94 20.44
N LYS A 204 -29.73 9.35 21.73
CA LYS A 204 -28.70 10.14 22.45
C LYS A 204 -28.70 11.64 22.10
N SER A 205 -29.52 12.41 22.83
CA SER A 205 -29.65 13.86 22.68
C SER A 205 -28.39 14.61 23.15
N VAL A 206 -27.47 14.90 22.22
CA VAL A 206 -26.47 15.96 22.40
C VAL A 206 -26.96 17.19 21.63
N ARG A 207 -27.30 18.26 22.35
CA ARG A 207 -27.66 19.55 21.75
C ARG A 207 -26.38 20.32 21.48
N ARG A 208 -26.19 20.85 20.27
CA ARG A 208 -25.12 21.84 20.04
C ARG A 208 -25.44 23.09 20.87
N VAL A 209 -24.46 23.53 21.64
CA VAL A 209 -24.49 24.73 22.49
C VAL A 209 -23.66 25.79 21.76
N PRO A 210 -24.28 26.68 20.95
CA PRO A 210 -23.57 27.71 20.20
C PRO A 210 -22.70 28.58 21.10
N GLU A 211 -23.08 28.74 22.37
CA GLU A 211 -22.34 29.47 23.39
C GLU A 211 -20.95 28.88 23.64
N VAL A 212 -20.74 27.57 23.45
CA VAL A 212 -19.40 26.95 23.57
C VAL A 212 -18.49 27.39 22.44
N VAL A 213 -19.03 27.50 21.21
CA VAL A 213 -18.28 27.99 20.05
C VAL A 213 -18.01 29.49 20.20
N GLU A 214 -18.94 30.23 20.77
CA GLU A 214 -18.82 31.67 21.01
C GLU A 214 -17.87 31.99 22.16
N LEU A 215 -17.88 31.18 23.22
CA LEU A 215 -16.91 31.21 24.32
C LEU A 215 -15.51 30.82 23.84
N TYR A 216 -15.39 29.75 23.05
CA TYR A 216 -14.12 29.34 22.45
C TYR A 216 -13.57 30.43 21.53
N ARG A 217 -14.41 31.02 20.67
CA ARG A 217 -14.04 32.17 19.83
C ARG A 217 -13.74 33.43 20.65
N SER A 218 -14.38 33.63 21.80
CA SER A 218 -14.12 34.80 22.67
C SER A 218 -12.82 34.66 23.45
N LEU A 219 -12.49 33.43 23.87
CA LEU A 219 -11.23 33.11 24.53
C LEU A 219 -10.06 33.12 23.55
N THR A 220 -10.26 32.67 22.31
CA THR A 220 -9.18 32.65 21.29
C THR A 220 -9.03 33.96 20.52
N ARG A 221 -10.04 34.85 20.47
CA ARG A 221 -9.92 36.17 19.82
C ARG A 221 -9.29 37.25 20.72
N LYS A 222 -9.29 37.07 22.05
CA LYS A 222 -8.66 38.05 22.96
C LYS A 222 -7.13 38.06 22.90
N ASP A 223 -6.50 37.02 22.35
CA ASP A 223 -5.06 37.03 22.05
C ASP A 223 -4.72 37.63 20.67
N ALA A 224 -5.70 37.94 19.82
CA ALA A 224 -5.48 38.55 18.50
C ALA A 224 -5.68 40.08 18.47
N GLN A 225 -6.06 40.69 19.60
CA GLN A 225 -6.41 42.12 19.68
C GLN A 225 -5.63 42.85 20.79
N ILE A 226 -4.32 42.63 20.86
CA ILE A 226 -3.39 43.56 21.51
C ILE A 226 -2.44 44.07 20.43
N GLY A 227 -2.97 45.01 19.66
CA GLY A 227 -2.28 45.63 18.53
C GLY A 227 -2.78 47.04 18.31
N SER A 228 -2.89 47.85 19.36
CA SER A 228 -2.82 49.30 19.23
C SER A 228 -2.56 49.98 20.57
N ARG A 229 -1.49 50.77 20.59
CA ARG A 229 -1.10 51.80 21.56
C ARG A 229 -0.07 51.44 22.64
N THR A 230 1.16 51.82 22.30
CA THR A 230 2.13 52.65 23.06
C THR A 230 2.82 52.04 24.29
N ASN A 231 4.13 51.82 24.09
CA ASN A 231 5.29 52.09 24.95
C ASN A 231 5.35 51.48 26.37
N SER A 232 6.34 50.61 26.62
CA SER A 232 7.47 50.84 27.55
C SER A 232 8.27 49.54 27.77
N ALA A 233 9.60 49.66 27.82
CA ALA A 233 10.57 48.56 27.77
C ALA A 233 10.86 47.90 29.12
N ALA A 234 11.05 46.56 29.11
CA ALA A 234 12.09 45.83 29.85
C ALA A 234 12.11 44.33 29.46
N THR A 235 13.14 43.96 28.71
CA THR A 235 13.90 42.68 28.75
C THR A 235 13.16 41.34 28.56
N THR A 236 13.08 40.94 27.28
CA THR A 236 13.24 39.58 26.72
C THR A 236 12.30 38.46 27.21
N PRO A 237 11.18 38.27 26.48
CA PRO A 237 11.08 37.16 25.52
C PRO A 237 10.73 37.63 24.10
N ALA A 238 10.80 38.94 23.82
CA ALA A 238 10.47 39.50 22.51
C ALA A 238 11.39 39.01 21.37
N LEU A 239 12.69 38.78 21.62
CA LEU A 239 13.64 38.38 20.58
C LEU A 239 13.44 36.95 20.06
N ALA A 240 12.94 36.03 20.89
CA ALA A 240 12.66 34.66 20.46
C ALA A 240 11.38 34.58 19.62
N PHE A 241 10.34 35.35 20.00
CA PHE A 241 9.11 35.46 19.22
C PHE A 241 9.30 36.25 17.92
N THR A 242 10.10 37.32 17.92
CA THR A 242 10.42 38.02 16.66
C THR A 242 11.32 37.18 15.78
N ARG A 243 12.36 36.49 16.30
CA ARG A 243 13.21 35.62 15.48
C ARG A 243 12.45 34.43 14.90
N ASN A 244 11.50 33.85 15.64
CA ASN A 244 10.63 32.80 15.13
C ASN A 244 9.64 33.34 14.08
N MET A 245 9.00 34.49 14.33
CA MET A 245 8.12 35.13 13.36
C MET A 245 8.87 35.60 12.10
N ILE A 246 10.10 36.09 12.25
CA ILE A 246 10.99 36.50 11.16
C ILE A 246 11.45 35.28 10.37
N GLY A 247 11.88 34.20 11.04
CA GLY A 247 12.22 32.95 10.37
C GLY A 247 11.02 32.33 9.65
N GLU A 248 9.81 32.39 10.23
CA GLU A 248 8.57 31.97 9.56
C GLU A 248 8.24 32.86 8.35
N ILE A 249 8.43 34.18 8.44
CA ILE A 249 8.18 35.13 7.34
C ILE A 249 9.23 34.95 6.24
N GLU A 250 10.51 34.81 6.58
CA GLU A 250 11.61 34.57 5.64
C GLU A 250 11.46 33.21 4.96
N ASN A 251 11.08 32.16 5.70
CA ASN A 251 10.81 30.84 5.13
C ASN A 251 9.59 30.87 4.21
N ARG A 252 8.48 31.52 4.62
CA ARG A 252 7.32 31.75 3.75
C ARG A 252 7.69 32.59 2.53
N SER A 253 8.52 33.61 2.69
CA SER A 253 9.01 34.47 1.61
C SER A 253 9.87 33.65 0.63
N THR A 254 10.81 32.87 1.13
CA THR A 254 11.67 31.97 0.35
C THR A 254 10.86 30.95 -0.41
N TYR A 255 9.89 30.30 0.24
CA TYR A 255 8.98 29.34 -0.38
C TYR A 255 8.13 29.99 -1.48
N VAL A 256 7.54 31.16 -1.24
CA VAL A 256 6.75 31.89 -2.25
C VAL A 256 7.62 32.35 -3.42
N LEU A 257 8.86 32.77 -3.16
CA LEU A 257 9.84 33.12 -4.20
C LEU A 257 10.23 31.90 -5.03
N ALA A 258 10.43 30.75 -4.40
CA ALA A 258 10.73 29.50 -5.07
C ALA A 258 9.56 29.05 -5.98
N ILE A 259 8.31 29.17 -5.52
CA ILE A 259 7.11 28.94 -6.36
C ILE A 259 7.11 29.89 -7.57
N LYS A 260 7.32 31.19 -7.34
CA LYS A 260 7.35 32.17 -8.45
C LYS A 260 8.47 31.89 -9.44
N SER A 261 9.62 31.41 -8.95
CA SER A 261 10.74 30.99 -9.78
C SER A 261 10.36 29.79 -10.64
N ASP A 262 9.76 28.75 -10.07
CA ASP A 262 9.29 27.57 -10.82
C ASP A 262 8.21 27.92 -11.84
N VAL A 263 7.23 28.73 -11.46
CA VAL A 263 6.17 29.21 -12.38
C VAL A 263 6.78 29.93 -13.60
N LYS A 264 7.86 30.69 -13.40
CA LYS A 264 8.52 31.43 -14.48
C LYS A 264 9.43 30.52 -15.33
N ASN A 265 10.25 29.70 -14.68
CA ASN A 265 11.33 28.96 -15.34
C ASN A 265 10.90 27.60 -15.88
N GLN A 266 9.81 27.03 -15.39
CA GLN A 266 9.32 25.71 -15.80
C GLN A 266 8.08 25.79 -16.69
N LYS A 267 7.77 26.96 -17.25
CA LYS A 267 6.56 27.17 -18.06
C LYS A 267 6.51 26.26 -19.27
N GLU A 268 7.61 26.08 -19.98
CA GLU A 268 7.71 25.22 -21.16
C GLU A 268 7.51 23.75 -20.79
N PHE A 269 8.09 23.33 -19.67
CA PHE A 269 7.94 21.99 -19.10
C PHE A 269 6.48 21.70 -18.72
N ILE A 270 5.81 22.60 -18.00
CA ILE A 270 4.39 22.43 -17.64
C ILE A 270 3.50 22.43 -18.88
N ASN A 271 3.77 23.30 -19.88
CA ASN A 271 3.02 23.28 -21.14
C ASN A 271 3.21 21.97 -21.92
N PHE A 272 4.38 21.34 -21.82
CA PHE A 272 4.61 20.00 -22.37
C PHE A 272 3.75 18.95 -21.63
N LEU A 273 3.77 18.96 -20.29
CA LEU A 273 2.94 18.05 -19.49
C LEU A 273 1.44 18.22 -19.77
N ILE A 274 0.96 19.46 -19.93
CA ILE A 274 -0.44 19.74 -20.29
C ILE A 274 -0.81 19.04 -21.59
N LYS A 275 0.01 19.20 -22.63
CA LYS A 275 -0.23 18.55 -23.94
C LYS A 275 -0.25 17.03 -23.83
N GLU A 276 0.67 16.45 -23.05
CA GLU A 276 0.69 15.00 -22.83
C GLU A 276 -0.55 14.51 -22.07
N VAL A 277 -0.97 15.21 -21.01
CA VAL A 277 -2.18 14.85 -20.27
C VAL A 277 -3.43 15.03 -21.13
N GLU A 278 -3.55 16.10 -21.90
CA GLU A 278 -4.70 16.35 -22.77
C GLU A 278 -4.81 15.28 -23.86
N SER A 279 -3.70 14.91 -24.49
CA SER A 279 -3.64 13.87 -25.52
C SER A 279 -3.67 12.44 -24.97
N ALA A 280 -3.53 12.25 -23.66
CA ALA A 280 -3.56 10.96 -23.02
C ALA A 280 -4.90 10.24 -23.25
N ALA A 281 -4.83 9.10 -23.94
CA ALA A 281 -5.92 8.16 -24.14
C ALA A 281 -5.34 6.77 -23.89
N PHE A 282 -6.00 5.96 -23.07
CA PHE A 282 -5.49 4.65 -22.67
C PHE A 282 -6.50 3.57 -23.02
N SER A 283 -5.99 2.40 -23.40
CA SER A 283 -6.84 1.22 -23.65
C SER A 283 -6.86 0.29 -22.44
N ASP A 284 -5.78 0.28 -21.65
CA ASP A 284 -5.65 -0.52 -20.45
C ASP A 284 -5.32 0.32 -19.22
N ILE A 285 -5.80 -0.11 -18.06
CA ILE A 285 -5.61 0.60 -16.79
C ILE A 285 -4.16 0.53 -16.29
N SER A 286 -3.40 -0.50 -16.67
CA SER A 286 -1.97 -0.60 -16.32
C SER A 286 -1.14 0.50 -16.99
N GLU A 287 -1.55 0.94 -18.19
CA GLU A 287 -0.94 2.09 -18.86
C GLU A 287 -1.22 3.40 -18.09
N VAL A 288 -2.43 3.54 -17.55
CA VAL A 288 -2.80 4.67 -16.69
C VAL A 288 -1.91 4.70 -15.44
N GLU A 289 -1.69 3.55 -14.79
CA GLU A 289 -0.79 3.47 -13.64
C GLU A 289 0.64 3.89 -13.98
N ALA A 290 1.18 3.39 -15.09
CA ALA A 290 2.52 3.75 -15.55
C ALA A 290 2.62 5.24 -15.89
N PHE A 291 1.59 5.79 -16.54
CA PHE A 291 1.52 7.20 -16.89
C PHE A 291 1.42 8.09 -15.65
N VAL A 292 0.56 7.76 -14.70
CA VAL A 292 0.43 8.51 -13.43
C VAL A 292 1.74 8.49 -12.67
N LYS A 293 2.40 7.33 -12.59
CA LYS A 293 3.72 7.23 -11.96
C LYS A 293 4.76 8.12 -12.63
N TRP A 294 4.79 8.17 -13.96
CA TRP A 294 5.65 9.09 -14.70
C TRP A 294 5.29 10.55 -14.42
N LEU A 295 4.01 10.91 -14.50
CA LEU A 295 3.52 12.27 -14.27
C LEU A 295 3.88 12.77 -12.87
N ASP A 296 3.66 11.94 -11.85
CA ASP A 296 4.00 12.25 -10.46
C ASP A 296 5.52 12.42 -10.29
N GLN A 297 6.32 11.62 -11.01
CA GLN A 297 7.77 11.76 -11.00
C GLN A 297 8.23 13.07 -11.66
N GLU A 298 7.63 13.46 -12.78
CA GLU A 298 7.94 14.72 -13.46
C GLU A 298 7.52 15.91 -12.58
N LEU A 299 6.32 15.86 -11.96
CA LEU A 299 5.81 16.89 -11.06
C LEU A 299 6.57 16.98 -9.73
N SER A 300 7.22 15.90 -9.28
CA SER A 300 8.04 15.90 -8.06
C SER A 300 9.25 16.84 -8.11
N SER A 301 9.60 17.34 -9.31
CA SER A 301 10.67 18.33 -9.49
C SER A 301 10.27 19.74 -9.05
N LEU A 302 8.97 20.01 -8.92
CA LEU A 302 8.42 21.30 -8.47
C LEU A 302 8.58 21.46 -6.96
N VAL A 303 8.78 22.71 -6.52
CA VAL A 303 8.83 23.04 -5.09
C VAL A 303 7.51 22.73 -4.39
N ASP A 304 6.40 23.06 -5.03
CA ASP A 304 5.06 22.68 -4.60
C ASP A 304 4.17 22.51 -5.83
N GLU A 305 3.81 21.27 -6.13
CA GLU A 305 3.01 20.93 -7.30
C GLU A 305 1.71 21.75 -7.36
N ARG A 306 0.92 21.75 -6.29
CA ARG A 306 -0.40 22.40 -6.29
C ARG A 306 -0.29 23.91 -6.39
N ALA A 307 0.66 24.51 -5.67
CA ALA A 307 0.85 25.96 -5.69
C ALA A 307 1.39 26.45 -7.04
N VAL A 308 2.32 25.72 -7.65
CA VAL A 308 2.86 26.05 -8.97
C VAL A 308 1.79 25.87 -10.05
N LEU A 309 1.14 24.71 -10.11
CA LEU A 309 0.15 24.38 -11.15
C LEU A 309 -1.06 25.31 -11.15
N LYS A 310 -1.46 25.85 -10.00
CA LYS A 310 -2.56 26.84 -9.89
C LYS A 310 -2.34 28.10 -10.74
N HIS A 311 -1.09 28.45 -11.05
CA HIS A 311 -0.78 29.61 -11.89
C HIS A 311 -0.96 29.34 -13.40
N PHE A 312 -1.17 28.08 -13.79
CA PHE A 312 -1.37 27.64 -15.17
C PHE A 312 -2.86 27.35 -15.42
N GLN A 313 -3.58 28.29 -16.03
CA GLN A 313 -5.03 28.18 -16.26
C GLN A 313 -5.43 26.98 -17.15
N ASN A 314 -4.52 26.52 -17.99
CA ASN A 314 -4.74 25.41 -18.92
C ASN A 314 -4.40 24.06 -18.29
N TRP A 315 -4.04 24.00 -17.00
CA TRP A 315 -3.76 22.73 -16.35
C TRP A 315 -5.04 21.87 -16.30
N PRO A 316 -5.04 20.65 -16.88
CA PRO A 316 -6.23 19.80 -16.94
C PRO A 316 -6.46 19.07 -15.61
N GLU A 317 -6.64 19.83 -14.52
CA GLU A 317 -6.73 19.36 -13.13
C GLU A 317 -7.71 18.19 -12.99
N ARG A 318 -8.92 18.34 -13.54
CA ARG A 318 -9.97 17.31 -13.46
C ARG A 318 -9.57 15.99 -14.11
N LYS A 319 -8.81 16.04 -15.21
CA LYS A 319 -8.36 14.83 -15.92
C LYS A 319 -7.23 14.16 -15.14
N VAL A 320 -6.28 14.93 -14.62
CA VAL A 320 -5.18 14.42 -13.79
C VAL A 320 -5.71 13.77 -12.53
N ASP A 321 -6.65 14.43 -11.84
CA ASP A 321 -7.29 13.88 -10.65
C ASP A 321 -8.02 12.59 -10.95
N ALA A 322 -8.75 12.52 -12.08
CA ALA A 322 -9.42 11.29 -12.50
C ALA A 322 -8.43 10.16 -12.83
N LEU A 323 -7.30 10.46 -13.49
CA LEU A 323 -6.24 9.48 -13.78
C LEU A 323 -5.61 8.95 -12.49
N ARG A 324 -5.29 9.84 -11.54
CA ARG A 324 -4.74 9.47 -10.23
C ARG A 324 -5.74 8.65 -9.41
N GLU A 325 -7.02 9.06 -9.39
CA GLU A 325 -8.11 8.32 -8.74
C GLU A 325 -8.25 6.92 -9.34
N ALA A 326 -8.23 6.79 -10.67
CA ALA A 326 -8.35 5.51 -11.37
C ALA A 326 -7.16 4.58 -11.06
N ALA A 327 -5.93 5.10 -11.17
CA ALA A 327 -4.71 4.35 -10.88
C ALA A 327 -4.67 3.88 -9.41
N CYS A 328 -5.03 4.75 -8.46
CA CYS A 328 -5.04 4.41 -7.04
C CYS A 328 -6.07 3.32 -6.75
N ASN A 329 -7.32 3.51 -7.17
CA ASN A 329 -8.40 2.55 -6.92
C ASN A 329 -8.07 1.17 -7.52
N TYR A 330 -7.59 1.14 -8.77
CA TYR A 330 -7.21 -0.11 -9.41
C TYR A 330 -6.09 -0.83 -8.66
N ARG A 331 -5.03 -0.10 -8.27
CA ARG A 331 -3.90 -0.65 -7.52
C ARG A 331 -4.32 -1.22 -6.17
N ASP A 332 -5.17 -0.50 -5.45
CA ASP A 332 -5.66 -0.92 -4.13
C ASP A 332 -6.44 -2.23 -4.23
N LEU A 333 -7.32 -2.36 -5.23
CA LEU A 333 -8.03 -3.60 -5.51
C LEU A 333 -7.07 -4.73 -5.92
N LYS A 334 -6.10 -4.44 -6.80
CA LYS A 334 -5.13 -5.44 -7.27
C LYS A 334 -4.22 -5.93 -6.15
N GLY A 335 -3.81 -5.05 -5.25
CA GLY A 335 -3.06 -5.41 -4.04
C GLY A 335 -3.86 -6.31 -3.11
N LEU A 336 -5.14 -6.00 -2.90
CA LEU A 336 -6.04 -6.86 -2.10
C LEU A 336 -6.29 -8.21 -2.77
N GLU A 337 -6.45 -8.25 -4.09
CA GLU A 337 -6.56 -9.51 -4.84
C GLU A 337 -5.29 -10.36 -4.64
N PHE A 338 -4.11 -9.76 -4.75
CA PHE A 338 -2.85 -10.45 -4.51
C PHE A 338 -2.73 -10.96 -3.08
N GLU A 339 -3.16 -10.20 -2.08
CA GLU A 339 -3.19 -10.63 -0.68
C GLU A 339 -4.08 -11.87 -0.49
N VAL A 340 -5.24 -11.90 -1.14
CA VAL A 340 -6.20 -13.02 -1.06
C VAL A 340 -5.71 -14.25 -1.83
N LEU A 341 -5.15 -14.06 -3.03
CA LEU A 341 -4.55 -15.14 -3.81
C LEU A 341 -3.23 -15.64 -3.20
N GLY A 342 -2.52 -14.81 -2.44
CA GLY A 342 -1.33 -15.19 -1.69
C GLY A 342 -1.66 -15.86 -0.36
N PHE A 343 -2.91 -15.78 0.10
CA PHE A 343 -3.31 -16.31 1.40
C PHE A 343 -3.11 -17.83 1.47
N GLN A 344 -2.40 -18.26 2.51
CA GLN A 344 -2.21 -19.65 2.88
C GLN A 344 -2.58 -19.83 4.36
N ASP A 345 -3.34 -20.87 4.65
CA ASP A 345 -3.71 -21.18 6.04
C ASP A 345 -2.50 -21.70 6.82
N ASN A 346 -2.12 -20.97 7.86
CA ASN A 346 -1.03 -21.36 8.74
C ASN A 346 -1.49 -22.46 9.71
N GLN A 347 -1.16 -23.71 9.40
CA GLN A 347 -1.52 -24.87 10.23
C GLN A 347 -1.00 -24.80 11.68
N LYS A 348 0.05 -24.00 11.93
CA LYS A 348 0.64 -23.76 13.26
C LYS A 348 -0.16 -22.76 14.12
N GLU A 349 -1.01 -21.94 13.51
CA GLU A 349 -1.84 -20.96 14.23
C GLU A 349 -3.10 -21.61 14.78
N GLY A 350 -3.62 -21.12 15.92
CA GLY A 350 -4.88 -21.61 16.48
C GLY A 350 -6.06 -21.35 15.52
N SER A 351 -6.99 -22.32 15.40
CA SER A 351 -8.09 -22.26 14.43
C SER A 351 -8.93 -20.97 14.52
N VAL A 352 -9.19 -20.46 15.73
CA VAL A 352 -9.91 -19.20 15.95
C VAL A 352 -9.16 -17.99 15.36
N GLN A 353 -7.83 -17.98 15.39
CA GLN A 353 -7.03 -16.88 14.82
C GLN A 353 -7.04 -16.95 13.29
N ALA A 354 -6.84 -18.15 12.73
CA ALA A 354 -6.88 -18.38 11.29
C ALA A 354 -8.23 -17.99 10.67
N THR A 355 -9.34 -18.46 11.27
CA THR A 355 -10.70 -18.14 10.82
C THR A 355 -11.02 -16.64 10.93
N ARG A 356 -10.54 -15.95 11.98
CA ARG A 356 -10.68 -14.48 12.09
C ARG A 356 -9.92 -13.73 11.01
N LYS A 357 -8.71 -14.18 10.62
CA LYS A 357 -7.94 -13.56 9.53
C LYS A 357 -8.68 -13.71 8.19
N MET A 358 -9.19 -14.90 7.90
CA MET A 358 -9.99 -15.15 6.69
C MET A 358 -11.26 -14.30 6.66
N GLN A 359 -11.96 -14.15 7.80
CA GLN A 359 -13.11 -13.25 7.93
C GLN A 359 -12.75 -11.79 7.66
N ALA A 360 -11.67 -11.29 8.25
CA ALA A 360 -11.23 -9.92 8.05
C ALA A 360 -10.84 -9.64 6.58
N LEU A 361 -10.22 -10.60 5.90
CA LEU A 361 -9.93 -10.51 4.47
C LEU A 361 -11.21 -10.48 3.63
N GLN A 362 -12.18 -11.33 3.95
CA GLN A 362 -13.48 -11.34 3.28
C GLN A 362 -14.24 -10.03 3.49
N ASP A 363 -14.23 -9.47 4.71
CA ASP A 363 -14.85 -8.18 5.02
C ASP A 363 -14.23 -7.05 4.20
N ARG A 364 -12.89 -7.03 4.06
CA ARG A 364 -12.18 -6.05 3.23
C ARG A 364 -12.51 -6.20 1.74
N LEU A 365 -12.57 -7.44 1.23
CA LEU A 365 -12.97 -7.71 -0.16
C LEU A 365 -14.37 -7.17 -0.44
N GLU A 366 -15.34 -7.53 0.40
CA GLU A 366 -16.73 -7.09 0.26
C GLU A 366 -16.83 -5.56 0.36
N GLN A 367 -16.15 -4.94 1.31
CA GLN A 367 -16.18 -3.49 1.47
C GLN A 367 -15.61 -2.77 0.24
N SER A 368 -14.47 -3.22 -0.27
CA SER A 368 -13.82 -2.64 -1.44
C SER A 368 -14.65 -2.82 -2.71
N VAL A 369 -15.15 -4.02 -2.97
CA VAL A 369 -15.99 -4.31 -4.16
C VAL A 369 -17.30 -3.52 -4.09
N ASN A 370 -18.02 -3.56 -2.97
CA ASN A 370 -19.26 -2.81 -2.81
C ASN A 370 -19.04 -1.29 -2.92
N GLY A 371 -17.88 -0.80 -2.46
CA GLY A 371 -17.50 0.61 -2.59
C GLY A 371 -17.42 1.04 -4.05
N ILE A 372 -16.72 0.23 -4.87
CA ILE A 372 -16.54 0.49 -6.30
C ILE A 372 -17.84 0.33 -7.07
N GLU A 373 -18.64 -0.68 -6.75
CA GLU A 373 -19.95 -0.90 -7.37
C GLU A 373 -20.91 0.29 -7.15
N ARG A 374 -20.95 0.85 -5.94
CA ARG A 374 -21.81 2.00 -5.63
C ARG A 374 -21.46 3.28 -6.39
N MET A 375 -20.18 3.46 -6.72
CA MET A 375 -19.69 4.65 -7.44
C MET A 375 -19.48 4.39 -8.93
N ARG A 376 -19.76 3.17 -9.42
CA ARG A 376 -19.45 2.70 -10.77
C ARG A 376 -20.07 3.59 -11.83
N GLU A 377 -21.32 3.98 -11.69
CA GLU A 377 -22.03 4.76 -12.72
C GLU A 377 -21.49 6.20 -12.81
N SER A 378 -21.27 6.85 -11.68
CA SER A 378 -20.83 8.25 -11.62
C SER A 378 -19.35 8.39 -12.00
N THR A 379 -18.49 7.53 -11.46
CA THR A 379 -17.06 7.50 -11.77
C THR A 379 -16.81 6.97 -13.19
N GLY A 380 -17.54 5.93 -13.62
CA GLY A 380 -17.44 5.40 -14.98
C GLY A 380 -17.81 6.45 -16.04
N LYS A 381 -18.79 7.32 -15.78
CA LYS A 381 -19.08 8.45 -16.67
C LYS A 381 -17.89 9.40 -16.77
N ARG A 382 -17.32 9.83 -15.64
CA ARG A 382 -16.14 10.70 -15.60
C ARG A 382 -14.95 10.10 -16.34
N TYR A 383 -14.71 8.80 -16.16
CA TYR A 383 -13.62 8.09 -16.82
C TYR A 383 -13.80 8.04 -18.34
N ARG A 384 -15.02 7.76 -18.82
CA ARG A 384 -15.32 7.82 -20.26
C ARG A 384 -15.10 9.22 -20.85
N ASP A 385 -15.55 10.26 -20.15
CA ASP A 385 -15.37 11.65 -20.59
C ASP A 385 -13.87 12.01 -20.73
N PHE A 386 -13.00 11.37 -19.95
CA PHE A 386 -11.54 11.58 -19.98
C PHE A 386 -10.75 10.49 -20.73
N GLN A 387 -11.41 9.55 -21.40
CA GLN A 387 -10.77 8.42 -22.11
C GLN A 387 -9.90 7.55 -21.20
N ILE A 388 -10.38 7.32 -19.98
CA ILE A 388 -9.79 6.42 -18.99
C ILE A 388 -10.54 5.08 -19.04
N PRO A 389 -9.84 3.94 -19.17
CA PRO A 389 -10.44 2.61 -19.07
C PRO A 389 -11.21 2.43 -17.76
N TRP A 390 -12.45 1.99 -17.87
CA TRP A 390 -13.36 1.78 -16.74
C TRP A 390 -13.92 0.36 -16.71
N GLU A 391 -13.62 -0.44 -17.74
CA GLU A 391 -14.06 -1.82 -17.94
C GLU A 391 -13.57 -2.73 -16.80
N TRP A 392 -12.44 -2.41 -16.17
CA TRP A 392 -11.95 -3.11 -14.98
C TRP A 392 -12.92 -3.02 -13.78
N MET A 393 -13.79 -2.01 -13.74
CA MET A 393 -14.81 -1.83 -12.70
C MET A 393 -16.03 -2.74 -12.90
N LEU A 394 -16.17 -3.39 -14.07
CA LEU A 394 -17.29 -4.27 -14.38
C LEU A 394 -17.10 -5.65 -13.74
N ASP A 395 -18.20 -6.39 -13.60
CA ASP A 395 -18.18 -7.79 -13.13
C ASP A 395 -17.45 -8.74 -14.09
N THR A 396 -17.21 -8.33 -15.34
CA THR A 396 -16.35 -9.05 -16.29
C THR A 396 -14.86 -8.71 -16.13
N GLY A 397 -14.53 -7.67 -15.35
CA GLY A 397 -13.19 -7.17 -15.12
C GLY A 397 -12.63 -7.59 -13.75
N LEU A 398 -11.86 -6.68 -13.13
CA LEU A 398 -11.21 -6.93 -11.84
C LEU A 398 -12.22 -7.20 -10.71
N ILE A 399 -13.38 -6.56 -10.74
CA ILE A 399 -14.43 -6.81 -9.74
C ILE A 399 -14.89 -8.28 -9.76
N GLY A 400 -15.07 -8.87 -10.93
CA GLY A 400 -15.36 -10.29 -11.07
C GLY A 400 -14.23 -11.17 -10.55
N GLN A 401 -12.98 -10.82 -10.88
CA GLN A 401 -11.81 -11.55 -10.39
C GLN A 401 -11.70 -11.52 -8.86
N MET A 402 -11.98 -10.38 -8.22
CA MET A 402 -12.03 -10.27 -6.75
C MET A 402 -13.17 -11.08 -6.12
N LYS A 403 -14.33 -11.10 -6.76
CA LYS A 403 -15.44 -11.96 -6.34
C LYS A 403 -15.05 -13.43 -6.41
N LEU A 404 -14.39 -13.86 -7.49
CA LEU A 404 -13.91 -15.24 -7.64
C LEU A 404 -12.75 -15.57 -6.69
N SER A 405 -11.84 -14.64 -6.41
CA SER A 405 -10.72 -14.89 -5.49
C SER A 405 -11.18 -15.15 -4.05
N SER A 406 -12.35 -14.62 -3.66
CA SER A 406 -12.98 -14.93 -2.37
C SER A 406 -13.28 -16.42 -2.17
N LEU A 407 -13.48 -17.19 -3.24
CA LEU A 407 -13.71 -18.65 -3.18
C LEU A 407 -12.52 -19.38 -2.56
N ARG A 408 -11.30 -18.88 -2.75
CA ARG A 408 -10.11 -19.40 -2.09
C ARG A 408 -10.23 -19.29 -0.57
N LEU A 409 -10.71 -18.16 -0.05
CA LEU A 409 -10.93 -17.97 1.38
C LEU A 409 -12.02 -18.92 1.90
N ALA A 410 -13.14 -19.07 1.17
CA ALA A 410 -14.19 -20.02 1.53
C ALA A 410 -13.66 -21.45 1.65
N LYS A 411 -12.89 -21.90 0.66
CA LYS A 411 -12.27 -23.22 0.64
C LYS A 411 -11.35 -23.45 1.84
N GLU A 412 -10.40 -22.55 2.09
CA GLU A 412 -9.46 -22.68 3.21
C GLU A 412 -10.20 -22.61 4.57
N TYR A 413 -11.20 -21.75 4.67
CA TYR A 413 -12.04 -21.65 5.86
C TYR A 413 -12.79 -22.94 6.16
N MET A 414 -13.48 -23.51 5.16
CA MET A 414 -14.24 -24.75 5.31
C MET A 414 -13.32 -25.92 5.65
N ARG A 415 -12.15 -26.02 5.02
CA ARG A 415 -11.14 -27.04 5.36
C ARG A 415 -10.65 -26.91 6.80
N ARG A 416 -10.40 -25.67 7.26
CA ARG A 416 -9.95 -25.40 8.62
C ARG A 416 -10.99 -25.81 9.66
N VAL A 417 -12.25 -25.46 9.43
CA VAL A 417 -13.39 -25.86 10.28
C VAL A 417 -13.56 -27.38 10.26
N THR A 418 -13.56 -28.02 9.09
CA THR A 418 -13.68 -29.48 8.91
C THR A 418 -12.61 -30.22 9.74
N LYS A 419 -11.35 -29.77 9.67
CA LYS A 419 -10.24 -30.35 10.43
C LYS A 419 -10.38 -30.16 11.93
N GLU A 420 -10.86 -28.99 12.38
CA GLU A 420 -11.10 -28.73 13.80
C GLU A 420 -12.25 -29.59 14.35
N LEU A 421 -13.32 -29.78 13.56
CA LEU A 421 -14.44 -30.67 13.90
C LEU A 421 -14.01 -32.14 14.02
N GLN A 422 -13.09 -32.60 13.17
CA GLN A 422 -12.54 -33.96 13.27
C GLN A 422 -11.61 -34.17 14.47
N SER A 423 -11.05 -33.10 15.03
CA SER A 423 -10.04 -33.16 16.09
C SER A 423 -10.61 -32.93 17.51
N ASN A 424 -11.86 -32.48 17.63
CA ASN A 424 -12.55 -32.24 18.90
C ASN A 424 -13.71 -33.22 19.04
N GLU A 425 -13.88 -33.86 20.21
CA GLU A 425 -15.02 -34.74 20.55
C GLU A 425 -16.05 -34.02 21.48
N SER A 426 -16.31 -32.73 21.32
CA SER A 426 -17.14 -31.99 22.30
C SER A 426 -17.97 -30.84 21.72
N SER A 427 -19.00 -30.45 22.48
CA SER A 427 -20.15 -29.54 22.19
C SER A 427 -19.87 -28.19 21.51
N ARG A 428 -18.61 -27.86 21.20
CA ARG A 428 -18.19 -26.74 20.35
C ARG A 428 -18.41 -27.00 18.86
N GLU A 429 -18.66 -28.25 18.47
CA GLU A 429 -18.84 -28.69 17.08
C GLU A 429 -20.01 -27.99 16.36
N GLU A 430 -21.20 -27.91 16.97
CA GLU A 430 -22.38 -27.31 16.32
C GLU A 430 -22.18 -25.82 16.01
N ASN A 431 -21.50 -25.08 16.90
CA ASN A 431 -21.18 -23.67 16.70
C ASN A 431 -20.14 -23.47 15.57
N LEU A 432 -19.14 -24.36 15.49
CA LEU A 432 -18.10 -24.31 14.45
C LEU A 432 -18.66 -24.67 13.08
N LEU A 433 -19.48 -25.71 12.99
CA LEU A 433 -20.18 -26.10 11.76
C LEU A 433 -21.05 -24.95 11.25
N LEU A 434 -21.87 -24.35 12.13
CA LEU A 434 -22.71 -23.22 11.77
C LEU A 434 -21.88 -22.01 11.30
N GLN A 435 -20.72 -21.78 11.93
CA GLN A 435 -19.79 -20.72 11.51
C GLN A 435 -19.20 -21.01 10.11
N GLY A 436 -18.82 -22.27 9.84
CA GLY A 436 -18.41 -22.77 8.52
C GLY A 436 -19.45 -22.52 7.45
N VAL A 437 -20.68 -22.99 7.69
CA VAL A 437 -21.79 -22.86 6.75
C VAL A 437 -22.18 -21.41 6.51
N ARG A 438 -22.21 -20.56 7.55
CA ARG A 438 -22.49 -19.12 7.40
C ARG A 438 -21.43 -18.42 6.56
N PHE A 439 -20.16 -18.74 6.78
CA PHE A 439 -19.07 -18.18 5.99
C PHE A 439 -19.17 -18.62 4.52
N ALA A 440 -19.36 -19.91 4.28
CA ALA A 440 -19.57 -20.48 2.96
C ALA A 440 -20.75 -19.81 2.24
N TYR A 441 -21.90 -19.69 2.90
CA TYR A 441 -23.08 -19.03 2.33
C TYR A 441 -22.82 -17.56 1.99
N ARG A 442 -22.15 -16.81 2.88
CA ARG A 442 -21.79 -15.41 2.64
C ARG A 442 -20.92 -15.26 1.38
N VAL A 443 -19.87 -16.08 1.26
CA VAL A 443 -18.98 -16.05 0.10
C VAL A 443 -19.72 -16.50 -1.18
N HIS A 444 -20.57 -17.51 -1.10
CA HIS A 444 -21.40 -17.96 -2.22
C HIS A 444 -22.29 -16.83 -2.75
N GLN A 445 -22.97 -16.08 -1.86
CA GLN A 445 -23.81 -14.94 -2.26
C GLN A 445 -22.97 -13.81 -2.88
N PHE A 446 -21.77 -13.57 -2.35
CA PHE A 446 -20.87 -12.54 -2.85
C PHE A 446 -20.28 -12.87 -4.23
N ALA A 447 -19.82 -14.12 -4.42
CA ALA A 447 -19.20 -14.59 -5.65
C ALA A 447 -20.23 -14.96 -6.75
N GLY A 448 -21.48 -15.22 -6.37
CA GLY A 448 -22.53 -15.69 -7.27
C GLY A 448 -22.51 -17.20 -7.52
N GLY A 449 -21.80 -17.98 -6.71
CA GLY A 449 -21.66 -19.43 -6.84
C GLY A 449 -20.35 -19.96 -6.28
N PHE A 450 -20.14 -21.27 -6.36
CA PHE A 450 -18.89 -21.94 -5.99
C PHE A 450 -18.23 -22.61 -7.21
N ASP A 451 -16.90 -22.68 -7.18
CA ASP A 451 -16.11 -23.50 -8.09
C ASP A 451 -16.03 -24.96 -7.59
N GLY A 452 -15.48 -25.85 -8.42
CA GLY A 452 -15.43 -27.28 -8.10
C GLY A 452 -14.72 -27.60 -6.78
N GLU A 453 -13.63 -26.88 -6.48
CA GLU A 453 -12.89 -27.07 -5.22
C GLU A 453 -13.68 -26.58 -4.00
N SER A 454 -14.38 -25.43 -4.09
CA SER A 454 -15.21 -24.94 -2.99
C SER A 454 -16.42 -25.83 -2.75
N ILE A 455 -17.02 -26.39 -3.82
CA ILE A 455 -18.10 -27.38 -3.72
C ILE A 455 -17.58 -28.62 -2.96
N GLN A 456 -16.41 -29.13 -3.33
CA GLN A 456 -15.83 -30.30 -2.63
C GLN A 456 -15.60 -30.01 -1.15
N ALA A 457 -14.99 -28.87 -0.81
CA ALA A 457 -14.76 -28.48 0.58
C ALA A 457 -16.07 -28.30 1.38
N PHE A 458 -17.12 -27.81 0.73
CA PHE A 458 -18.45 -27.69 1.34
C PHE A 458 -19.11 -29.06 1.57
N GLU A 459 -19.00 -30.00 0.63
CA GLU A 459 -19.52 -31.37 0.81
C GLU A 459 -18.76 -32.13 1.91
N GLU A 460 -17.46 -31.91 2.07
CA GLU A 460 -16.69 -32.44 3.20
C GLU A 460 -17.19 -31.90 4.55
N LEU A 461 -17.39 -30.58 4.65
CA LEU A 461 -17.94 -29.94 5.84
C LEU A 461 -19.36 -30.48 6.17
N LYS A 462 -20.20 -30.66 5.15
CA LYS A 462 -21.56 -31.18 5.29
C LYS A 462 -21.59 -32.63 5.77
N LYS A 463 -20.69 -33.49 5.27
CA LYS A 463 -20.60 -34.90 5.71
C LYS A 463 -20.37 -35.00 7.21
N ILE A 464 -19.51 -34.14 7.77
CA ILE A 464 -19.24 -34.13 9.22
C ILE A 464 -20.48 -33.68 10.01
N GLY A 465 -21.22 -32.69 9.51
CA GLY A 465 -22.42 -32.20 10.18
C GLY A 465 -23.66 -33.09 10.08
N CYS A 466 -23.62 -34.15 9.27
CA CYS A 466 -24.69 -35.14 9.13
C CYS A 466 -24.36 -36.50 9.77
N CYS A 467 -23.13 -36.68 10.27
CA CYS A 467 -22.75 -37.78 11.16
C CYS A 467 -23.11 -37.41 12.60
#